data_AF-Q2JCW9-F1
#
_entry.id   AF-Q2JCW9-F1
#
_cell.length_a   1.000
_cell.length_b   1.000
_cell.length_c   1.000
_cell.angle_alpha   90.00
_cell.angle_beta   90.00
_cell.angle_gamma   90.00
#
_symmetry.space_group_name_H-M   'P 1'
#
loop_
_entity.id
_entity.type
_entity.pdbx_description
1 polymer ?
#
loop_
_entity_poly.entity_id
_entity_poly.type
_entity_poly.pdbx_seq_one_letter_code
_entity_poly.pdbx_strand_id
1 'polypeptide(L)'
;MCPGGRGRGARPRRVAHRLRRGGSTHGGEQYGGEQCCRGGGEQHYRRGRSGDAGEGGRAISTGGLLVVALVMAVGLVGVVLPVLPGLVLVWGAGLWWVIADGGGVGRWIVLALMTALFVIGALTKYVLPARATAGRGVPWPSLAIGAVCAIIGFFVVPVVGLLIGGVVGIYLAELVRLGDARAAGRTTWAAIVAFGVGVVVELAAGVAMVLVWLVGEFVA
;
A
#
# COMPACT_ATOMS: atom_id res chain seq x y z
N MET A 1 24.41 -65.74 15.98
CA MET A 1 25.88 -65.63 15.77
C MET A 1 26.21 -64.23 15.22
N CYS A 2 27.36 -63.65 15.60
CA CYS A 2 28.06 -62.56 14.88
C CYS A 2 28.98 -63.17 13.76
N PRO A 3 29.80 -62.43 12.97
CA PRO A 3 30.05 -60.97 12.79
C PRO A 3 29.65 -60.48 11.36
N GLY A 4 29.98 -59.29 10.83
CA GLY A 4 30.67 -58.08 11.34
C GLY A 4 31.92 -57.67 10.51
N GLY A 5 31.78 -56.77 9.52
CA GLY A 5 32.82 -56.45 8.50
C GLY A 5 33.54 -55.09 8.66
N ARG A 6 34.88 -55.10 8.55
CA ARG A 6 35.79 -53.93 8.56
C ARG A 6 36.64 -53.85 7.28
N GLY A 7 37.00 -52.64 6.84
CA GLY A 7 38.04 -52.36 5.82
C GLY A 7 37.61 -51.23 4.87
N ARG A 8 38.22 -50.04 4.84
CA ARG A 8 39.62 -49.64 4.48
C ARG A 8 39.97 -49.87 3.00
N GLY A 9 40.47 -48.82 2.34
CA GLY A 9 41.04 -48.84 0.98
C GLY A 9 40.64 -47.58 0.18
N ALA A 10 41.35 -46.44 0.31
CA ALA A 10 42.65 -46.13 -0.30
C ALA A 10 42.59 -45.85 -1.82
N ARG A 11 42.95 -44.62 -2.22
CA ARG A 11 43.13 -44.20 -3.63
C ARG A 11 44.30 -44.95 -4.28
N PRO A 12 44.34 -44.99 -5.62
CA PRO A 12 45.51 -44.37 -6.27
C PRO A 12 45.18 -43.49 -7.47
N ARG A 13 45.96 -42.42 -7.65
CA ARG A 13 46.01 -41.63 -8.89
C ARG A 13 46.66 -42.47 -9.99
N ARG A 14 46.11 -42.48 -11.21
CA ARG A 14 46.84 -42.89 -12.42
C ARG A 14 47.22 -41.66 -13.23
N VAL A 15 48.52 -41.36 -13.26
CA VAL A 15 49.14 -40.46 -14.24
C VAL A 15 49.87 -41.34 -15.24
N ALA A 16 49.43 -41.33 -16.50
CA ALA A 16 50.13 -41.99 -17.59
C ALA A 16 49.72 -41.38 -18.93
N HIS A 17 50.49 -40.44 -19.46
CA HIS A 17 50.38 -40.07 -20.87
C HIS A 17 51.76 -39.94 -21.55
N ARG A 18 52.23 -41.12 -21.99
CA ARG A 18 52.83 -41.38 -23.30
C ARG A 18 53.94 -40.42 -23.77
N LEU A 19 55.18 -40.83 -23.55
CA LEU A 19 56.35 -40.39 -24.31
C LEU A 19 56.14 -40.63 -25.82
N ARG A 20 56.55 -39.66 -26.67
CA ARG A 20 56.68 -39.84 -28.12
C ARG A 20 58.03 -39.27 -28.58
N ARG A 21 58.96 -40.16 -28.97
CA ARG A 21 60.20 -39.81 -29.70
C ARG A 21 59.99 -40.13 -31.19
N GLY A 22 60.52 -39.28 -32.06
CA GLY A 22 60.57 -39.43 -33.51
C GLY A 22 61.03 -38.11 -34.14
N GLY A 23 62.15 -38.13 -34.88
CA GLY A 23 62.85 -36.93 -35.38
C GLY A 23 62.68 -36.70 -36.89
N SER A 24 63.72 -36.17 -37.53
CA SER A 24 63.83 -35.65 -38.93
C SER A 24 62.96 -34.40 -39.20
N THR A 25 63.42 -33.19 -39.56
CA THR A 25 64.52 -32.59 -40.39
C THR A 25 64.05 -32.09 -41.76
N HIS A 26 64.06 -30.75 -41.91
CA HIS A 26 64.14 -29.94 -43.15
C HIS A 26 63.05 -30.04 -44.25
N GLY A 27 62.75 -28.87 -44.83
CA GLY A 27 61.68 -28.63 -45.82
C GLY A 27 60.39 -28.20 -45.13
N GLY A 28 59.83 -27.00 -45.29
CA GLY A 28 60.10 -25.94 -46.26
C GLY A 28 58.97 -25.86 -47.29
N GLU A 29 57.87 -25.19 -46.96
CA GLU A 29 56.84 -24.75 -47.92
C GLU A 29 55.90 -23.71 -47.28
N GLN A 30 55.26 -22.89 -48.12
CA GLN A 30 54.73 -21.57 -47.76
C GLN A 30 53.36 -21.31 -48.41
N TYR A 31 52.29 -21.75 -47.76
CA TYR A 31 50.89 -21.40 -48.06
C TYR A 31 50.11 -21.41 -46.71
N GLY A 32 49.11 -20.60 -46.43
CA GLY A 32 48.38 -19.66 -47.29
C GLY A 32 46.89 -19.67 -46.93
N GLY A 33 46.49 -18.93 -45.90
CA GLY A 33 45.08 -18.57 -45.66
C GLY A 33 44.32 -19.30 -44.54
N GLU A 34 44.54 -18.90 -43.28
CA GLU A 34 43.63 -19.21 -42.15
C GLU A 34 43.34 -17.96 -41.30
N GLN A 35 42.73 -16.93 -41.91
CA GLN A 35 42.20 -15.75 -41.20
C GLN A 35 40.66 -15.62 -41.33
N CYS A 36 39.97 -16.68 -41.76
CA CYS A 36 38.52 -16.71 -41.98
C CYS A 36 37.70 -17.27 -40.79
N CYS A 37 38.20 -17.13 -39.56
CA CYS A 37 37.48 -17.52 -38.33
C CYS A 37 37.37 -16.35 -37.32
N ARG A 38 37.25 -15.11 -37.82
CA ARG A 38 37.13 -13.90 -36.97
C ARG A 38 35.80 -13.19 -37.19
N GLY A 39 34.85 -13.44 -36.29
CA GLY A 39 33.63 -12.66 -36.11
C GLY A 39 32.43 -13.10 -36.95
N GLY A 40 31.36 -13.57 -36.28
CA GLY A 40 30.07 -13.85 -36.93
C GLY A 40 29.00 -14.42 -36.01
N GLY A 41 29.35 -15.36 -35.13
CA GLY A 41 28.35 -16.11 -34.34
C GLY A 41 27.67 -15.34 -33.20
N GLU A 42 28.38 -14.46 -32.49
CA GLU A 42 27.89 -13.91 -31.21
C GLU A 42 26.83 -12.80 -31.36
N GLN A 43 26.81 -12.10 -32.50
CA GLN A 43 25.89 -10.96 -32.68
C GLN A 43 24.43 -11.38 -32.81
N HIS A 44 24.15 -12.54 -33.42
CA HIS A 44 22.78 -13.01 -33.65
C HIS A 44 22.07 -13.52 -32.40
N TYR A 45 22.80 -14.07 -31.41
CA TYR A 45 22.20 -14.42 -30.12
C TYR A 45 21.83 -13.19 -29.29
N ARG A 46 22.62 -12.11 -29.39
CA ARG A 46 22.38 -10.87 -28.63
C ARG A 46 21.13 -10.11 -29.08
N ARG A 47 20.79 -10.17 -30.37
CA ARG A 47 19.69 -9.38 -30.97
C ARG A 47 18.29 -9.87 -30.57
N GLY A 48 18.16 -11.14 -30.17
CA GLY A 48 16.89 -11.74 -29.71
C GLY A 48 16.52 -11.50 -28.24
N ARG A 49 17.30 -10.71 -27.48
CA ARG A 49 17.03 -10.37 -26.07
C ARG A 49 16.65 -8.89 -25.86
N SER A 50 16.58 -8.10 -26.92
CA SER A 50 16.45 -6.63 -26.84
C SER A 50 15.07 -6.08 -27.19
N GLY A 51 14.10 -6.95 -27.51
CA GLY A 51 12.69 -6.63 -27.63
C GLY A 51 11.89 -7.42 -26.58
N ASP A 52 10.92 -6.75 -25.96
CA ASP A 52 9.86 -7.34 -25.14
C ASP A 52 10.27 -7.98 -23.80
N ALA A 53 10.81 -7.14 -22.92
CA ALA A 53 10.66 -7.29 -21.46
C ALA A 53 10.63 -5.93 -20.71
N GLY A 54 9.95 -4.93 -21.28
CA GLY A 54 9.18 -4.01 -20.42
C GLY A 54 7.94 -4.78 -19.91
N GLU A 55 7.38 -4.57 -18.73
CA GLU A 55 7.52 -3.44 -17.80
C GLU A 55 7.68 -3.90 -16.32
N GLY A 56 8.04 -5.16 -16.10
CA GLY A 56 7.83 -5.87 -14.82
C GLY A 56 8.87 -5.69 -13.70
N GLY A 57 9.44 -4.50 -13.50
CA GLY A 57 10.45 -4.33 -12.43
C GLY A 57 11.16 -2.99 -12.36
N ARG A 58 10.49 -1.88 -12.70
CA ARG A 58 11.02 -0.55 -12.38
C ARG A 58 10.66 -0.22 -10.94
N ALA A 59 11.68 -0.02 -10.10
CA ALA A 59 11.51 0.63 -8.81
C ALA A 59 10.66 1.91 -9.00
N ILE A 60 9.65 2.14 -8.15
CA ILE A 60 8.70 3.25 -8.31
C ILE A 60 9.49 4.55 -8.53
N SER A 61 9.30 5.17 -9.70
CA SER A 61 9.96 6.43 -10.00
C SER A 61 9.59 7.50 -8.97
N THR A 62 10.44 8.50 -8.75
CA THR A 62 10.14 9.61 -7.82
C THR A 62 8.79 10.27 -8.11
N GLY A 63 8.38 10.34 -9.38
CA GLY A 63 7.04 10.79 -9.79
C GLY A 63 5.90 9.88 -9.29
N GLY A 64 6.11 8.56 -9.26
CA GLY A 64 5.16 7.60 -8.69
C GLY A 64 5.03 7.73 -7.16
N LEU A 65 6.13 7.96 -6.44
CA LEU A 65 6.09 8.27 -5.00
C LEU A 65 5.31 9.56 -4.72
N LEU A 66 5.51 10.59 -5.54
CA LEU A 66 4.74 11.85 -5.46
C LEU A 66 3.23 11.61 -5.71
N VAL A 67 2.85 10.74 -6.66
CA VAL A 67 1.45 10.36 -6.88
C VAL A 67 0.88 9.63 -5.66
N VAL A 68 1.60 8.68 -5.07
CA VAL A 68 1.16 7.97 -3.84
C VAL A 68 0.96 8.96 -2.69
N ALA A 69 1.92 9.86 -2.46
CA ALA A 69 1.81 10.91 -1.44
C ALA A 69 0.63 11.86 -1.70
N LEU A 70 0.37 12.24 -2.96
CA LEU A 70 -0.76 13.08 -3.34
C LEU A 70 -2.10 12.37 -3.08
N VAL A 71 -2.22 11.09 -3.43
CA VAL A 71 -3.44 10.30 -3.16
C VAL A 71 -3.67 10.12 -1.66
N MET A 72 -2.61 9.90 -0.87
CA MET A 72 -2.72 9.87 0.59
C MET A 72 -3.13 11.23 1.19
N ALA A 73 -2.61 12.34 0.66
CA ALA A 73 -3.02 13.68 1.08
C ALA A 73 -4.48 13.99 0.73
N VAL A 74 -4.93 13.61 -0.48
CA VAL A 74 -6.35 13.69 -0.87
C VAL A 74 -7.21 12.78 0.02
N GLY A 75 -6.70 11.60 0.41
CA GLY A 75 -7.34 10.72 1.38
C GLY A 75 -7.51 11.38 2.76
N LEU A 76 -6.49 12.07 3.27
CA LEU A 76 -6.57 12.85 4.52
C LEU A 76 -7.57 14.01 4.43
N VAL A 77 -7.59 14.77 3.33
CA VAL A 77 -8.63 15.78 3.08
C VAL A 77 -10.01 15.13 3.00
N GLY A 78 -10.10 13.92 2.42
CA GLY A 78 -11.28 13.08 2.40
C GLY A 78 -11.80 12.69 3.79
N VAL A 79 -10.96 12.54 4.81
CA VAL A 79 -11.42 12.31 6.20
C VAL A 79 -12.19 13.51 6.75
N VAL A 80 -11.85 14.73 6.34
CA VAL A 80 -12.56 15.96 6.74
C VAL A 80 -13.89 16.11 5.98
N LEU A 81 -13.99 15.55 4.78
CA LEU A 81 -15.16 15.60 3.92
C LEU A 81 -16.00 14.31 4.05
N PRO A 82 -17.16 14.31 4.75
CA PRO A 82 -17.91 13.08 5.07
C PRO A 82 -18.46 12.27 3.87
N VAL A 83 -18.17 12.69 2.64
CA VAL A 83 -18.49 12.02 1.37
C VAL A 83 -17.40 11.02 0.95
N LEU A 84 -16.14 11.25 1.31
CA LEU A 84 -15.00 10.45 0.86
C LEU A 84 -14.53 9.49 1.96
N PRO A 85 -14.45 8.16 1.71
CA PRO A 85 -13.89 7.22 2.68
C PRO A 85 -12.36 7.34 2.71
N GLY A 86 -11.85 8.42 3.31
CA GLY A 86 -10.43 8.79 3.29
C GLY A 86 -9.48 7.68 3.75
N LEU A 87 -9.85 6.93 4.79
CA LEU A 87 -9.10 5.77 5.27
C LEU A 87 -8.96 4.65 4.22
N VAL A 88 -9.99 4.44 3.39
CA VAL A 88 -9.97 3.45 2.29
C VAL A 88 -9.04 3.91 1.18
N LEU A 89 -9.01 5.21 0.88
CA LEU A 89 -8.09 5.79 -0.11
C LEU A 89 -6.62 5.72 0.35
N VAL A 90 -6.34 6.04 1.61
CA VAL A 90 -4.98 5.92 2.19
C VAL A 90 -4.51 4.47 2.20
N TRP A 91 -5.36 3.52 2.62
CA TRP A 91 -5.04 2.10 2.59
C TRP A 91 -4.88 1.57 1.16
N GLY A 92 -5.75 1.95 0.23
CA GLY A 92 -5.68 1.58 -1.19
C GLY A 92 -4.42 2.10 -1.89
N ALA A 93 -3.98 3.32 -1.56
CA ALA A 93 -2.71 3.86 -2.05
C ALA A 93 -1.50 3.07 -1.54
N GLY A 94 -1.51 2.67 -0.26
CA GLY A 94 -0.48 1.79 0.32
C GLY A 94 -0.46 0.39 -0.30
N LEU A 95 -1.64 -0.20 -0.54
CA LEU A 95 -1.77 -1.48 -1.25
C LEU A 95 -1.21 -1.40 -2.67
N TRP A 96 -1.56 -0.33 -3.41
CA TRP A 96 -1.04 -0.10 -4.76
C TRP A 96 0.49 0.05 -4.77
N TRP A 97 1.07 0.79 -3.81
CA TRP A 97 2.53 0.93 -3.65
C TRP A 97 3.23 -0.42 -3.44
N VAL A 98 2.71 -1.33 -2.60
CA VAL A 98 3.29 -2.68 -2.42
C VAL A 98 3.29 -3.49 -3.71
N ILE A 99 2.18 -3.44 -4.47
CA ILE A 99 2.02 -4.22 -5.70
C ILE A 99 2.88 -3.64 -6.83
N ALA A 100 2.84 -2.32 -7.03
CA ALA A 100 3.54 -1.63 -8.10
C ALA A 100 5.06 -1.73 -7.96
N ASP A 101 5.58 -1.89 -6.75
CA ASP A 101 7.02 -1.96 -6.47
C ASP A 101 7.54 -3.37 -6.13
N GLY A 102 6.84 -4.41 -6.63
CA GLY A 102 7.34 -5.79 -6.66
C GLY A 102 7.21 -6.60 -5.36
N GLY A 103 6.58 -6.07 -4.31
CA GLY A 103 6.08 -6.88 -3.18
C GLY A 103 7.13 -7.54 -2.27
N GLY A 104 8.19 -6.81 -1.87
CA GLY A 104 9.17 -7.29 -0.88
C GLY A 104 8.61 -7.47 0.55
N VAL A 105 9.22 -8.35 1.35
CA VAL A 105 8.75 -8.72 2.71
C VAL A 105 8.53 -7.52 3.63
N GLY A 106 9.47 -6.56 3.67
CA GLY A 106 9.32 -5.34 4.48
C GLY A 106 8.09 -4.51 4.10
N ARG A 107 7.73 -4.51 2.82
CA ARG A 107 6.59 -3.74 2.27
C ARG A 107 5.25 -4.40 2.63
N TRP A 108 5.20 -5.73 2.62
CA TRP A 108 4.05 -6.49 3.14
C TRP A 108 3.87 -6.29 4.66
N ILE A 109 4.95 -6.15 5.43
CA ILE A 109 4.89 -5.80 6.86
C ILE A 109 4.31 -4.38 7.06
N VAL A 110 4.78 -3.39 6.29
CA VAL A 110 4.22 -2.03 6.28
C VAL A 110 2.73 -2.03 5.95
N LEU A 111 2.31 -2.78 4.93
CA LEU A 111 0.89 -2.92 4.57
C LEU A 111 0.07 -3.65 5.64
N ALA A 112 0.64 -4.66 6.33
CA ALA A 112 -0.03 -5.31 7.45
C ALA A 112 -0.26 -4.34 8.62
N LEU A 113 0.71 -3.46 8.92
CA LEU A 113 0.59 -2.37 9.89
C LEU A 113 -0.49 -1.34 9.48
N MET A 114 -0.47 -0.89 8.21
CA MET A 114 -1.52 0.00 7.68
C MET A 114 -2.91 -0.66 7.74
N THR A 115 -3.00 -1.97 7.48
CA THR A 115 -4.24 -2.75 7.56
C THR A 115 -4.73 -2.86 9.00
N ALA A 116 -3.83 -3.09 9.97
CA ALA A 116 -4.19 -3.09 11.39
C ALA A 116 -4.72 -1.72 11.83
N LEU A 117 -4.05 -0.62 11.46
CA LEU A 117 -4.54 0.75 11.70
C LEU A 117 -5.88 1.02 11.01
N PHE A 118 -6.10 0.48 9.80
CA PHE A 118 -7.34 0.65 9.05
C PHE A 118 -8.50 -0.10 9.72
N VAL A 119 -8.27 -1.34 10.14
CA VAL A 119 -9.25 -2.13 10.89
C VAL A 119 -9.53 -1.47 12.25
N ILE A 120 -8.52 -0.97 12.96
CA ILE A 120 -8.73 -0.23 14.22
C ILE A 120 -9.56 1.03 13.97
N GLY A 121 -9.21 1.86 12.98
CA GLY A 121 -9.97 3.08 12.65
C GLY A 121 -11.41 2.79 12.20
N ALA A 122 -11.61 1.77 11.36
CA ALA A 122 -12.94 1.33 10.93
C ALA A 122 -13.76 0.77 12.11
N LEU A 123 -13.19 -0.08 12.95
CA LEU A 123 -13.86 -0.58 14.16
C LEU A 123 -14.18 0.57 15.12
N THR A 124 -13.28 1.53 15.31
CA THR A 124 -13.55 2.76 16.07
C THR A 124 -14.76 3.50 15.48
N LYS A 125 -14.84 3.66 14.15
CA LYS A 125 -15.98 4.29 13.45
C LYS A 125 -17.31 3.57 13.69
N TYR A 126 -17.33 2.24 13.83
CA TYR A 126 -18.56 1.49 14.13
C TYR A 126 -18.88 1.41 15.63
N VAL A 127 -17.85 1.34 16.47
CA VAL A 127 -17.99 1.12 17.92
C VAL A 127 -18.22 2.43 18.69
N LEU A 128 -17.67 3.57 18.26
CA LEU A 128 -17.92 4.86 18.91
C LEU A 128 -19.37 5.32 18.79
N PRO A 129 -20.06 5.28 17.64
CA PRO A 129 -21.48 5.64 17.55
C PRO A 129 -22.35 4.74 18.44
N ALA A 130 -22.07 3.42 18.47
CA ALA A 130 -22.80 2.47 19.32
C ALA A 130 -22.63 2.77 20.82
N ARG A 131 -21.45 3.26 21.26
CA ARG A 131 -21.19 3.65 22.66
C ARG A 131 -21.57 5.10 22.98
N ALA A 132 -21.57 6.00 21.99
CA ALA A 132 -21.95 7.40 22.16
C ALA A 132 -23.47 7.59 22.20
N THR A 133 -24.22 6.83 21.39
CA THR A 133 -25.69 6.79 21.46
C THR A 133 -26.20 6.22 22.77
N ALA A 134 -25.46 5.29 23.39
CA ALA A 134 -25.74 4.79 24.74
C ALA A 134 -25.54 5.82 25.87
N GLY A 135 -24.95 7.01 25.61
CA GLY A 135 -24.51 7.93 26.67
C GLY A 135 -24.72 9.43 26.48
N ARG A 136 -25.18 9.94 25.32
CA ARG A 136 -25.22 11.40 25.04
C ARG A 136 -26.54 11.99 24.56
N GLY A 137 -27.66 11.27 24.67
CA GLY A 137 -29.00 11.88 24.74
C GLY A 137 -29.61 12.50 23.46
N VAL A 138 -28.97 12.36 22.30
CA VAL A 138 -29.59 12.70 21.00
C VAL A 138 -30.40 11.49 20.52
N PRO A 139 -31.73 11.59 20.32
CA PRO A 139 -32.53 10.48 19.82
C PRO A 139 -32.17 10.10 18.36
N TRP A 140 -32.24 8.80 18.05
CA TRP A 140 -32.08 8.28 16.69
C TRP A 140 -32.95 8.98 15.62
N PRO A 141 -34.22 9.34 15.87
CA PRO A 141 -35.02 10.12 14.93
C PRO A 141 -34.43 11.50 14.60
N SER A 142 -33.90 12.23 15.59
CA SER A 142 -33.30 13.55 15.41
C SER A 142 -32.01 13.48 14.57
N LEU A 143 -31.22 12.42 14.76
CA LEU A 143 -30.07 12.09 13.91
C LEU A 143 -30.49 11.74 12.47
N ALA A 144 -31.56 10.98 12.28
CA ALA A 144 -32.07 10.63 10.96
C ALA A 144 -32.60 11.85 10.19
N ILE A 145 -33.35 12.73 10.85
CA ILE A 145 -33.80 14.01 10.27
C ILE A 145 -32.59 14.88 9.90
N GLY A 146 -31.59 14.98 10.79
CA GLY A 146 -30.30 15.62 10.49
C GLY A 146 -29.64 15.09 9.22
N ALA A 147 -29.55 13.76 9.06
CA ALA A 147 -28.97 13.14 7.88
C ALA A 147 -29.76 13.47 6.59
N VAL A 148 -31.10 13.46 6.63
CA VAL A 148 -31.93 13.85 5.48
C VAL A 148 -31.73 15.33 5.12
N CYS A 149 -31.72 16.22 6.11
CA CYS A 149 -31.45 17.64 5.90
C CYS A 149 -30.03 17.91 5.37
N ALA A 150 -29.03 17.12 5.79
CA ALA A 150 -27.67 17.17 5.25
C ALA A 150 -27.59 16.78 3.77
N ILE A 151 -28.32 15.73 3.37
CA ILE A 151 -28.42 15.29 1.97
C ILE A 151 -29.06 16.41 1.12
N ILE A 152 -30.19 16.96 1.57
CA ILE A 152 -30.86 18.07 0.88
C ILE A 152 -29.92 19.28 0.77
N GLY A 153 -29.24 19.65 1.87
CA GLY A 153 -28.29 20.76 1.90
C GLY A 153 -27.14 20.58 0.91
N PHE A 154 -26.58 19.37 0.77
CA PHE A 154 -25.52 19.07 -0.21
C PHE A 154 -25.93 19.36 -1.65
N PHE A 155 -27.20 19.14 -2.03
CA PHE A 155 -27.71 19.50 -3.36
C PHE A 155 -27.89 21.01 -3.57
N VAL A 156 -28.05 21.80 -2.50
CA VAL A 156 -28.14 23.27 -2.57
C VAL A 156 -26.76 23.92 -2.60
N VAL A 157 -25.86 23.49 -1.71
CA VAL A 157 -24.46 23.94 -1.67
C VAL A 157 -23.58 22.71 -1.43
N PRO A 158 -22.86 22.21 -2.46
CA PRO A 158 -21.97 21.07 -2.31
C PRO A 158 -20.96 21.26 -1.18
N VAL A 159 -20.64 20.17 -0.47
CA VAL A 159 -19.79 20.12 0.73
C VAL A 159 -20.37 20.89 1.94
N VAL A 160 -20.54 22.21 1.84
CA VAL A 160 -20.95 23.08 2.95
C VAL A 160 -22.36 22.74 3.45
N GLY A 161 -23.27 22.43 2.53
CA GLY A 161 -24.66 22.08 2.85
C GLY A 161 -24.80 20.73 3.58
N LEU A 162 -23.80 19.85 3.52
CA LEU A 162 -23.78 18.61 4.31
C LEU A 162 -23.56 18.93 5.80
N LEU A 163 -22.64 19.85 6.10
CA LEU A 163 -22.37 20.35 7.45
C LEU A 163 -23.53 21.21 7.97
N ILE A 164 -23.96 22.22 7.21
CA ILE A 164 -25.03 23.14 7.63
C ILE A 164 -26.37 22.42 7.70
N GLY A 165 -26.74 21.63 6.68
CA GLY A 165 -27.99 20.87 6.66
C GLY A 165 -28.07 19.85 7.79
N GLY A 166 -26.96 19.19 8.13
CA GLY A 166 -26.88 18.27 9.27
C GLY A 166 -27.11 18.97 10.61
N VAL A 167 -26.38 20.05 10.87
CA VAL A 167 -26.48 20.83 12.11
C VAL A 167 -27.87 21.47 12.26
N VAL A 168 -28.38 22.11 11.21
CA VAL A 168 -29.71 22.76 11.21
C VAL A 168 -30.82 21.71 11.31
N GLY A 169 -30.71 20.57 10.64
CA GLY A 169 -31.68 19.48 10.73
C GLY A 169 -31.78 18.88 12.13
N ILE A 170 -30.65 18.61 12.80
CA ILE A 170 -30.63 18.15 14.20
C ILE A 170 -31.22 19.22 15.13
N TYR A 171 -30.83 20.50 14.95
CA TYR A 171 -31.33 21.59 15.77
C TYR A 171 -32.84 21.78 15.63
N LEU A 172 -33.39 21.76 14.41
CA LEU A 172 -34.83 21.86 14.17
C LEU A 172 -35.60 20.64 14.70
N ALA A 173 -35.08 19.43 14.51
CA ALA A 173 -35.69 18.22 15.06
C ALA A 173 -35.77 18.26 16.59
N GLU A 174 -34.69 18.68 17.26
CA GLU A 174 -34.66 18.85 18.71
C GLU A 174 -35.50 20.04 19.18
N LEU A 175 -35.57 21.14 18.42
CA LEU A 175 -36.42 22.29 18.72
C LEU A 175 -37.91 21.91 18.71
N VAL A 176 -38.34 21.15 17.69
CA VAL A 176 -39.71 20.61 17.61
C VAL A 176 -39.99 19.59 18.72
N ARG A 177 -39.01 18.75 19.07
CA ARG A 177 -39.16 17.73 20.12
C ARG A 177 -39.18 18.29 21.55
N LEU A 178 -38.35 19.30 21.83
CA LEU A 178 -38.14 19.82 23.19
C LEU A 178 -38.89 21.11 23.48
N GLY A 179 -39.29 21.88 22.45
CA GLY A 179 -39.93 23.19 22.60
C GLY A 179 -39.02 24.31 23.15
N ASP A 180 -37.79 24.00 23.54
CA ASP A 180 -36.81 24.95 24.10
C ASP A 180 -35.55 25.05 23.24
N ALA A 181 -35.29 26.25 22.71
CA ALA A 181 -34.11 26.57 21.91
C ALA A 181 -32.78 26.41 22.67
N ARG A 182 -32.74 26.66 23.99
CA ARG A 182 -31.53 26.43 24.79
C ARG A 182 -31.25 24.95 24.96
N ALA A 183 -32.28 24.14 25.18
CA ALA A 183 -32.15 22.69 25.24
C ALA A 183 -31.72 22.10 23.89
N ALA A 184 -32.39 22.47 22.79
CA ALA A 184 -32.04 22.05 21.43
C ALA A 184 -30.60 22.45 21.04
N GLY A 185 -30.18 23.67 21.40
CA GLY A 185 -28.82 24.16 21.19
C GLY A 185 -27.75 23.30 21.88
N ARG A 186 -27.95 22.95 23.18
CA ARG A 186 -27.04 22.04 23.89
C ARG A 186 -26.99 20.65 23.27
N THR A 187 -28.13 20.07 22.90
CA THR A 187 -28.19 18.74 22.30
C THR A 187 -27.48 18.71 20.94
N THR A 188 -27.66 19.77 20.14
CA THR A 188 -26.96 19.94 18.85
C THR A 188 -25.46 20.11 19.07
N TRP A 189 -25.03 20.91 20.06
CA TRP A 189 -23.62 21.07 20.40
C TRP A 189 -22.98 19.75 20.85
N ALA A 190 -23.67 18.96 21.67
CA ALA A 190 -23.22 17.63 22.09
C ALA A 190 -23.07 16.67 20.88
N ALA A 191 -23.96 16.75 19.90
CA ALA A 191 -23.83 16.02 18.63
C ALA A 191 -22.58 16.46 17.84
N ILE A 192 -22.40 17.78 17.64
CA ILE A 192 -21.23 18.34 16.93
C ILE A 192 -19.92 17.89 17.58
N VAL A 193 -19.80 17.98 18.91
CA VAL A 193 -18.61 17.54 19.65
C VAL A 193 -18.39 16.02 19.50
N ALA A 194 -19.45 15.21 19.56
CA ALA A 194 -19.34 13.77 19.39
C ALA A 194 -18.84 13.37 17.98
N PHE A 195 -19.34 14.03 16.93
CA PHE A 195 -18.83 13.84 15.56
C PHE A 195 -17.39 14.34 15.40
N GLY A 196 -17.08 15.53 15.92
CA GLY A 196 -15.74 16.12 15.83
C GLY A 196 -14.65 15.27 16.49
N VAL A 197 -14.94 14.65 17.64
CA VAL A 197 -14.02 13.70 18.29
C VAL A 197 -13.77 12.48 17.39
N GLY A 198 -14.79 11.98 16.68
CA GLY A 198 -14.62 10.90 15.70
C GLY A 198 -13.68 11.28 14.56
N VAL A 199 -13.87 12.47 13.97
CA VAL A 199 -13.02 12.99 12.89
C VAL A 199 -11.57 13.16 13.35
N VAL A 200 -11.33 13.65 14.57
CA VAL A 200 -9.97 13.77 15.14
C VAL A 200 -9.28 12.40 15.26
N VAL A 201 -10.00 11.35 15.65
CA VAL A 201 -9.44 10.00 15.74
C VAL A 201 -9.18 9.39 14.35
N GLU A 202 -10.07 9.61 13.38
CA GLU A 202 -9.84 9.18 11.98
C GLU A 202 -8.65 9.92 11.35
N LEU A 203 -8.49 11.22 11.61
CA LEU A 203 -7.32 12.00 11.18
C LEU A 203 -6.04 11.49 11.83
N ALA A 204 -6.05 11.22 13.13
CA ALA A 204 -4.88 10.67 13.83
C ALA A 204 -4.47 9.30 13.26
N ALA A 205 -5.43 8.43 12.97
CA ALA A 205 -5.19 7.13 12.34
C ALA A 205 -4.65 7.29 10.91
N GLY A 206 -5.23 8.19 10.09
CA GLY A 206 -4.76 8.47 8.74
C GLY A 206 -3.34 9.05 8.72
N VAL A 207 -3.03 10.01 9.60
CA VAL A 207 -1.67 10.56 9.75
C VAL A 207 -0.69 9.47 10.19
N ALA A 208 -1.07 8.60 11.13
CA ALA A 208 -0.23 7.47 11.54
C ALA A 208 0.06 6.51 10.37
N MET A 209 -0.90 6.22 9.50
CA MET A 209 -0.67 5.41 8.28
C MET A 209 0.33 6.08 7.34
N VAL A 210 0.20 7.38 7.10
CA VAL A 210 1.12 8.14 6.24
C VAL A 210 2.53 8.16 6.82
N LEU A 211 2.67 8.34 8.15
CA LEU A 211 3.96 8.26 8.83
C LEU A 211 4.59 6.85 8.75
N VAL A 212 3.78 5.79 8.92
CA VAL A 212 4.24 4.39 8.77
C VAL A 212 4.70 4.11 7.34
N TRP A 213 3.99 4.61 6.32
CA TRP A 213 4.41 4.50 4.92
C TRP A 213 5.71 5.28 4.66
N LEU A 214 5.82 6.54 5.11
CA LEU A 214 7.03 7.36 4.97
C LEU A 214 8.25 6.68 5.60
N VAL A 215 8.14 6.18 6.84
CA VAL A 215 9.23 5.46 7.50
C VAL A 215 9.55 4.15 6.76
N GLY A 216 8.54 3.46 6.23
CA GLY A 216 8.73 2.28 5.38
C GLY A 216 9.58 2.56 4.14
N GLU A 217 9.28 3.65 3.41
CA GLU A 217 10.03 4.08 2.22
C GLU A 217 11.49 4.47 2.54
N PHE A 218 11.78 4.97 3.75
CA PHE A 218 13.15 5.29 4.17
C PHE A 218 13.99 4.09 4.66
N VAL A 219 13.36 2.94 4.93
CA VAL A 219 14.00 1.80 5.64
C VAL A 219 13.97 0.49 4.84
N ALA A 220 13.08 0.36 3.84
CA ALA A 220 12.89 -0.85 3.01
C ALA A 220 13.66 -0.81 1.68
#